data_AF-A0A2P5ERA4-F1
#
_entry.id   AF-A0A2P5ERA4-F1
#
_cell.length_a   1.000
_cell.length_b   1.000
_cell.length_c   1.000
_cell.angle_alpha   90.00
_cell.angle_beta   90.00
_cell.angle_gamma   90.00
#
_symmetry.space_group_name_H-M   'P 1'
#
loop_
_entity.id
_entity.type
_entity.pdbx_description
1 polymer ?
#
loop_
_entity_poly.entity_id
_entity_poly.type
_entity_poly.pdbx_seq_one_letter_code
_entity_poly.pdbx_strand_id
1 'polypeptide(L)'
;MESDTHFRTRDPEEAHVYFLPFSVVMIVQNLFYPIIRDKAVLQHTVVDHVYTISHKYRYWNIEALELTGPRATWYVPQLYNSIRVLCNANISEHLNPKKDASFPEINLRTEQSIGLNGGFPLSNRTILGFFAGGCHGRIRPALLQHRKDKDLRIYENLPEGISYEEMLKKSKFCI
;
A
#
# COMPACT_ATOMS: atom_id res chain seq x y z
N MET A 1 -4.40 -4.74 -13.43
CA MET A 1 -3.71 -5.94 -12.94
C MET A 1 -4.70 -7.05 -12.59
N GLU A 2 -5.85 -6.77 -11.98
CA GLU A 2 -6.84 -7.83 -11.66
C GLU A 2 -7.53 -8.48 -12.88
N SER A 3 -7.67 -7.76 -13.99
CA SER A 3 -8.35 -8.22 -15.21
C SER A 3 -7.42 -8.83 -16.27
N ASP A 4 -6.10 -8.77 -16.07
CA ASP A 4 -5.12 -9.34 -17.00
C ASP A 4 -4.80 -10.77 -16.59
N THR A 5 -5.14 -11.73 -17.44
CA THR A 5 -4.94 -13.16 -17.19
C THR A 5 -3.59 -13.67 -17.71
N HIS A 6 -2.83 -12.87 -18.46
CA HIS A 6 -1.58 -13.30 -19.08
C HIS A 6 -0.50 -13.70 -18.07
N PHE A 7 -0.51 -13.09 -16.87
CA PHE A 7 0.47 -13.32 -15.81
C PHE A 7 -0.09 -14.12 -14.64
N ARG A 8 -1.19 -14.84 -14.84
CA ARG A 8 -1.85 -15.63 -13.80
C ARG A 8 -1.94 -17.08 -14.22
N THR A 9 -1.50 -17.96 -13.35
CA THR A 9 -1.70 -19.41 -13.52
C THR A 9 -2.45 -19.98 -12.33
N ARG A 10 -3.13 -21.11 -12.56
CA ARG A 10 -3.69 -21.97 -11.51
C ARG A 10 -2.82 -23.20 -11.26
N ASP A 11 -1.88 -23.46 -12.16
CA ASP A 11 -0.90 -24.52 -12.02
C ASP A 11 0.26 -24.02 -11.15
N PRO A 12 0.50 -24.62 -9.97
CA PRO A 12 1.61 -24.22 -9.10
C PRO A 12 2.99 -24.45 -9.73
N GLU A 13 3.14 -25.40 -10.66
CA GLU A 13 4.45 -25.67 -11.28
C GLU A 13 4.84 -24.59 -12.30
N GLU A 14 3.85 -23.88 -12.86
CA GLU A 14 4.05 -22.73 -13.76
C GLU A 14 4.13 -21.41 -12.98
N ALA A 15 3.90 -21.42 -11.67
CA ALA A 15 3.83 -20.22 -10.85
C ALA A 15 5.22 -19.80 -10.38
N HIS A 16 5.67 -18.63 -10.85
CA HIS A 16 6.93 -18.03 -10.39
C HIS A 16 6.83 -17.39 -9.02
N VAL A 17 5.68 -16.80 -8.69
CA VAL A 17 5.44 -16.08 -7.43
C VAL A 17 4.05 -16.40 -6.90
N TYR A 18 3.91 -16.43 -5.57
CA TYR A 18 2.65 -16.73 -4.90
C TYR A 18 2.11 -15.51 -4.17
N PHE A 19 0.85 -15.16 -4.37
CA PHE A 19 0.26 -14.07 -3.60
C PHE A 19 -0.09 -14.54 -2.18
N LEU A 20 0.17 -13.71 -1.16
CA LEU A 20 -0.24 -13.97 0.23
C LEU A 20 -1.46 -13.10 0.57
N PRO A 21 -2.69 -13.65 0.51
CA PRO A 21 -3.90 -12.85 0.60
C PRO A 21 -4.33 -12.61 2.05
N PHE A 22 -3.92 -11.49 2.63
CA PHE A 22 -4.58 -10.95 3.81
C PHE A 22 -4.60 -9.43 3.81
N SER A 23 -5.55 -8.86 4.54
CA SER A 23 -5.71 -7.41 4.65
C SER A 23 -5.52 -6.97 6.10
N VAL A 24 -4.45 -6.20 6.35
CA VAL A 24 -4.22 -5.59 7.66
C VAL A 24 -5.39 -4.69 8.06
N VAL A 25 -6.03 -4.02 7.11
CA VAL A 25 -7.23 -3.21 7.36
C VAL A 25 -8.38 -4.09 7.86
N MET A 26 -8.65 -5.23 7.21
CA MET A 26 -9.69 -6.16 7.63
C MET A 26 -9.42 -6.75 9.01
N ILE A 27 -8.15 -7.09 9.30
CA ILE A 27 -7.71 -7.56 10.62
C ILE A 27 -8.02 -6.51 11.68
N VAL A 28 -7.64 -5.25 11.44
CA VAL A 28 -7.90 -4.14 12.36
C VAL A 28 -9.40 -3.87 12.52
N GLN A 29 -10.19 -3.92 11.46
CA GLN A 29 -11.63 -3.64 11.54
C GLN A 29 -12.42 -4.72 12.25
N ASN A 30 -12.05 -6.00 12.06
CA ASN A 30 -12.86 -7.12 12.52
C ASN A 30 -12.33 -7.79 13.79
N LEU A 31 -11.02 -7.77 14.03
CA LEU A 31 -10.39 -8.50 15.13
C LEU A 31 -9.96 -7.61 16.29
N PHE A 32 -9.91 -6.28 16.11
CA PHE A 32 -9.53 -5.34 17.16
C PHE A 32 -10.80 -4.70 17.78
N TYR A 33 -11.32 -5.26 18.88
CA TYR A 33 -12.53 -4.78 19.57
C TYR A 33 -12.42 -4.86 21.12
N PRO A 34 -12.72 -3.81 21.91
CA PRO A 34 -12.35 -2.41 21.77
C PRO A 34 -11.10 -2.01 22.61
N ILE A 35 -10.51 -0.87 22.24
CA ILE A 35 -9.45 -0.05 22.88
C ILE A 35 -8.02 -0.62 22.97
N ILE A 36 -7.81 -1.90 23.23
CA ILE A 36 -6.42 -2.42 23.23
C ILE A 36 -6.10 -2.84 21.81
N ARG A 37 -5.46 -1.94 21.05
CA ARG A 37 -4.80 -2.30 19.80
C ARG A 37 -3.58 -3.18 20.09
N ASP A 38 -3.87 -4.39 20.56
CA ASP A 38 -2.86 -5.33 20.94
C ASP A 38 -2.15 -5.82 19.66
N LYS A 39 -0.85 -5.54 19.61
CA LYS A 39 0.01 -6.01 18.52
C LYS A 39 0.02 -7.55 18.45
N ALA A 40 -0.31 -8.23 19.55
CA ALA A 40 -0.46 -9.68 19.60
C ALA A 40 -1.58 -10.17 18.67
N VAL A 41 -2.69 -9.42 18.50
CA VAL A 41 -3.77 -9.83 17.58
C VAL A 41 -3.27 -9.86 16.14
N LEU A 42 -2.55 -8.82 15.71
CA LEU A 42 -1.92 -8.79 14.38
C LEU A 42 -0.90 -9.93 14.23
N GLN A 43 -0.04 -10.12 15.24
CA GLN A 43 0.96 -11.17 15.25
C GLN A 43 0.33 -12.56 15.09
N HIS A 44 -0.60 -12.93 15.97
CA HIS A 44 -1.25 -14.25 15.94
C HIS A 44 -1.99 -14.47 14.62
N THR A 45 -2.73 -13.46 14.15
CA THR A 45 -3.47 -13.59 12.88
C THR A 45 -2.54 -13.83 11.71
N VAL A 46 -1.42 -13.10 11.60
CA VAL A 46 -0.47 -13.27 10.51
C VAL A 46 0.26 -14.61 10.61
N VAL A 47 0.73 -14.98 11.80
CA VAL A 47 1.43 -16.25 12.05
C VAL A 47 0.52 -17.43 11.71
N ASP A 48 -0.71 -17.45 12.22
CA ASP A 48 -1.67 -18.54 11.99
C ASP A 48 -2.07 -18.64 10.52
N HIS A 49 -2.25 -17.50 9.85
CA HIS A 49 -2.60 -17.47 8.43
C HIS A 49 -1.48 -18.05 7.57
N VAL A 50 -0.22 -17.63 7.79
CA VAL A 50 0.93 -18.15 7.05
C VAL A 50 1.17 -19.62 7.36
N TYR A 51 1.03 -20.02 8.62
CA TYR A 51 1.13 -21.42 9.03
C TYR A 51 0.08 -22.28 8.30
N THR A 52 -1.18 -21.83 8.27
CA THR A 52 -2.27 -22.55 7.61
C THR A 52 -2.05 -22.69 6.11
N ILE A 53 -1.64 -21.61 5.42
CA ILE A 53 -1.38 -21.63 3.98
C ILE A 53 -0.21 -22.55 3.65
N SER A 54 0.92 -22.41 4.36
CA SER A 54 2.12 -23.24 4.11
C SER A 54 1.89 -24.73 4.34
N HIS A 55 1.04 -25.10 5.31
CA HIS A 55 0.68 -26.50 5.56
C HIS A 55 -0.32 -27.05 4.53
N LYS A 56 -1.27 -26.23 4.09
CA LYS A 56 -2.29 -26.63 3.11
C LYS A 56 -1.74 -26.74 1.70
N TYR A 57 -0.83 -25.84 1.32
CA TYR A 57 -0.28 -25.74 -0.02
C TYR A 57 1.23 -25.93 0.01
N ARG A 58 1.70 -27.18 -0.10
CA ARG A 58 3.13 -27.53 0.01
C ARG A 58 4.03 -26.89 -1.05
N TYR A 59 3.46 -26.50 -2.18
CA TYR A 59 4.16 -25.80 -3.25
C TYR A 59 4.40 -24.30 -2.92
N TRP A 60 3.75 -23.78 -1.88
CA TRP A 60 3.89 -22.39 -1.48
C TRP A 60 5.26 -22.17 -0.82
N ASN A 61 6.25 -21.81 -1.63
CA ASN A 61 7.64 -21.62 -1.21
C ASN A 61 8.12 -20.19 -1.51
N ILE A 62 8.37 -19.44 -0.44
CA ILE A 62 9.23 -18.26 -0.19
C ILE A 62 9.45 -17.13 -1.23
N GLU A 63 8.79 -17.12 -2.38
CA GLU A 63 8.70 -15.94 -3.26
C GLU A 63 7.26 -15.42 -3.28
N ALA A 64 6.78 -15.08 -2.08
CA ALA A 64 5.44 -14.54 -1.91
C ALA A 64 5.42 -13.03 -2.22
N LEU A 65 4.35 -12.54 -2.85
CA LEU A 65 4.08 -11.11 -2.98
C LEU A 65 3.11 -10.69 -1.88
N GLU A 66 3.49 -9.71 -1.07
CA GLU A 66 2.71 -9.26 0.08
C GLU A 66 2.45 -7.75 0.04
N LEU A 67 1.18 -7.34 0.19
CA LEU A 67 0.73 -5.94 0.27
C LEU A 67 0.42 -5.56 1.72
N THR A 68 1.43 -5.31 2.54
CA THR A 68 1.22 -5.09 3.99
C THR A 68 2.11 -4.01 4.60
N GLY A 69 1.81 -3.62 5.83
CA GLY A 69 2.68 -2.74 6.60
C GLY A 69 3.91 -3.52 7.11
N PRO A 70 5.07 -2.85 7.27
CA PRO A 70 6.36 -3.52 7.55
C PRO A 70 6.32 -4.44 8.77
N ARG A 71 5.53 -4.11 9.79
CA ARG A 71 5.41 -4.89 11.03
C ARG A 71 4.80 -6.28 10.83
N ALA A 72 3.87 -6.49 9.89
CA ALA A 72 3.24 -7.79 9.68
C ALA A 72 4.30 -8.86 9.34
N THR A 73 5.27 -8.49 8.50
CA THR A 73 6.36 -9.37 8.08
C THR A 73 7.39 -9.68 9.18
N TRP A 74 7.46 -8.89 10.26
CA TRP A 74 8.41 -9.11 11.35
C TRP A 74 8.10 -10.35 12.18
N TYR A 75 6.83 -10.78 12.20
CA TYR A 75 6.38 -11.90 13.03
C TYR A 75 6.68 -13.26 12.43
N VAL A 76 6.95 -13.32 11.13
CA VAL A 76 7.18 -14.57 10.40
C VAL A 76 8.48 -14.44 9.61
N PRO A 77 9.60 -14.96 10.13
CA PRO A 77 10.93 -14.78 9.52
C PRO A 77 11.03 -15.20 8.05
N GLN A 78 10.23 -16.19 7.64
CA GLN A 78 10.16 -16.67 6.26
C GLN A 78 9.66 -15.59 5.28
N LEU A 79 8.87 -14.61 5.77
CA LEU A 79 8.41 -13.49 4.96
C LEU A 79 9.53 -12.47 4.68
N TYR A 80 10.69 -12.52 5.34
CA TYR A 80 11.82 -11.65 4.96
C TYR A 80 12.41 -12.00 3.60
N ASN A 81 12.12 -13.17 3.06
CA ASN A 81 12.55 -13.61 1.74
C ASN A 81 11.50 -13.26 0.66
N SER A 82 10.27 -12.88 1.04
CA SER A 82 9.18 -12.51 0.14
C SER A 82 9.36 -11.12 -0.51
N ILE A 83 8.74 -10.86 -1.66
CA ILE A 83 8.67 -9.52 -2.26
C ILE A 83 7.57 -8.75 -1.52
N ARG A 84 7.93 -7.64 -0.87
CA ARG A 84 6.96 -6.81 -0.15
C ARG A 84 6.61 -5.59 -0.97
N VAL A 85 5.33 -5.26 -0.98
CA VAL A 85 4.78 -4.04 -1.54
C VAL A 85 4.33 -3.17 -0.38
N LEU A 86 5.15 -2.17 -0.05
CA LEU A 86 4.96 -1.32 1.13
C LEU A 86 4.46 0.06 0.72
N CYS A 87 3.62 0.67 1.57
CA CYS A 87 3.21 2.07 1.36
C CYS A 87 4.29 3.10 1.71
N ASN A 88 5.38 2.66 2.33
CA ASN A 88 6.51 3.49 2.71
C ASN A 88 7.77 3.02 1.96
N ALA A 89 8.49 3.96 1.33
CA ALA A 89 9.77 3.69 0.66
C ALA A 89 10.99 3.91 1.60
N ASN A 90 10.78 3.92 2.92
CA ASN A 90 11.83 4.19 3.89
C ASN A 90 12.71 2.96 4.17
N ILE A 91 13.97 3.03 3.74
CA ILE A 91 14.99 1.99 3.98
C ILE A 91 15.28 1.80 5.48
N SER A 92 15.17 2.85 6.31
CA SER A 92 15.37 2.73 7.76
C SER A 92 14.25 1.96 8.47
N GLU A 93 13.11 1.76 7.80
CA GLU A 93 12.02 0.89 8.24
C GLU A 93 12.08 -0.50 7.61
N HIS A 94 13.28 -0.91 7.15
CA HIS A 94 13.60 -2.22 6.59
C HIS A 94 13.05 -2.47 5.18
N LEU A 95 12.68 -1.44 4.41
CA LEU A 95 12.47 -1.61 2.96
C LEU A 95 13.81 -2.02 2.31
N ASN A 96 13.80 -3.10 1.53
CA ASN A 96 14.92 -3.51 0.70
C ASN A 96 14.67 -3.10 -0.76
N PRO A 97 15.30 -2.03 -1.28
CA PRO A 97 15.05 -1.54 -2.64
C PRO A 97 15.52 -2.50 -3.75
N LYS A 98 16.28 -3.56 -3.41
CA LYS A 98 16.69 -4.59 -4.38
C LYS A 98 15.60 -5.63 -4.64
N LYS A 99 14.56 -5.66 -3.81
CA LYS A 99 13.52 -6.71 -3.86
C LYS A 99 12.11 -6.17 -3.65
N ASP A 100 11.93 -5.28 -2.68
CA ASP A 100 10.63 -4.72 -2.34
C ASP A 100 10.24 -3.58 -3.29
N ALA A 101 8.94 -3.36 -3.43
CA ALA A 101 8.38 -2.25 -4.19
C ALA A 101 7.62 -1.30 -3.26
N SER A 102 7.64 0.00 -3.58
CA SER A 102 6.75 0.95 -2.94
C SER A 102 5.47 1.10 -3.75
N PHE A 103 4.33 1.17 -3.05
CA PHE A 103 3.03 1.44 -3.66
C PHE A 103 2.34 2.55 -2.89
N PRO A 104 2.01 3.69 -3.50
CA PRO A 104 1.49 4.84 -2.77
C PRO A 104 0.19 4.48 -2.05
N GLU A 105 -0.01 5.07 -0.87
CA GLU A 105 -1.29 4.97 -0.17
C GLU A 105 -2.36 5.66 -1.02
N ILE A 106 -3.39 4.90 -1.40
CA ILE A 106 -4.53 5.42 -2.16
C ILE A 106 -5.70 5.55 -1.19
N ASN A 107 -6.23 6.76 -1.05
CA ASN A 107 -7.43 7.00 -0.26
C ASN A 107 -8.68 6.52 -1.02
N LEU A 108 -8.98 5.23 -0.89
CA LEU A 108 -10.22 4.63 -1.38
C LEU A 108 -11.37 4.99 -0.42
N ARG A 109 -12.25 5.90 -0.85
CA ARG A 109 -13.44 6.32 -0.06
C ARG A 109 -14.55 5.28 -0.06
N THR A 110 -14.53 4.36 -1.02
CA THR A 110 -15.50 3.27 -1.20
C THR A 110 -14.75 1.98 -1.52
N GLU A 111 -15.36 0.81 -1.24
CA GLU A 111 -14.79 -0.51 -1.57
C GLU A 111 -14.55 -0.69 -3.08
N GLN A 112 -15.19 0.14 -3.90
CA GLN A 112 -15.01 0.16 -5.34
C GLN A 112 -13.97 1.22 -5.75
N SER A 113 -13.02 0.83 -6.59
CA SER A 113 -12.01 1.71 -7.23
C SER A 113 -12.59 2.58 -8.37
N ILE A 114 -13.89 2.84 -8.34
CA ILE A 114 -14.56 3.66 -9.37
C ILE A 114 -14.03 5.08 -9.26
N GLY A 115 -13.41 5.54 -10.35
CA GLY A 115 -12.81 6.88 -10.45
C GLY A 115 -11.28 6.89 -10.44
N LEU A 116 -10.62 6.03 -9.65
CA LEU A 116 -9.16 6.04 -9.53
C LEU A 116 -8.43 5.29 -10.67
N ASN A 117 -9.17 4.62 -11.55
CA ASN A 117 -8.61 3.96 -12.72
C ASN A 117 -8.23 4.97 -13.81
N GLY A 118 -6.93 5.19 -13.95
CA GLY A 118 -6.37 6.06 -14.98
C GLY A 118 -6.35 7.54 -14.58
N GLY A 119 -5.40 8.27 -15.17
CA GLY A 119 -5.31 9.72 -15.09
C GLY A 119 -5.36 10.34 -16.48
N PHE A 120 -5.35 11.67 -16.55
CA PHE A 120 -5.17 12.33 -17.84
C PHE A 120 -3.84 11.86 -18.47
N PRO A 121 -3.72 11.84 -19.82
CA PRO A 121 -2.45 11.64 -20.49
C PRO A 121 -1.37 12.57 -19.91
N LEU A 122 -0.11 12.13 -19.86
CA LEU A 122 0.98 12.91 -19.25
C LEU A 122 1.06 14.36 -19.79
N SER A 123 0.73 14.57 -21.07
CA SER A 123 0.67 15.88 -21.73
C SER A 123 -0.38 16.83 -21.12
N ASN A 124 -1.47 16.29 -20.58
CA ASN A 124 -2.60 17.05 -20.05
C ASN A 124 -2.49 17.27 -18.54
N ARG A 125 -1.44 16.73 -17.90
CA ARG A 125 -1.15 16.92 -16.47
C ARG A 125 -0.35 18.20 -16.27
N THR A 126 -1.04 19.24 -15.82
CA THR A 126 -0.46 20.59 -15.66
C THR A 126 0.13 20.83 -14.27
N ILE A 127 -0.22 20.02 -13.27
CA ILE A 127 0.30 20.14 -11.91
C ILE A 127 1.53 19.24 -11.78
N LEU A 128 2.65 19.75 -11.24
CA LEU A 128 3.84 18.92 -11.03
C LEU A 128 3.59 17.91 -9.92
N GLY A 129 3.18 18.36 -8.74
CA GLY A 129 2.95 17.49 -7.59
C GLY A 129 1.74 17.92 -6.78
N PHE A 130 1.01 16.95 -6.23
CA PHE A 130 -0.14 17.20 -5.35
C PHE A 130 -0.03 16.43 -4.04
N PHE A 131 -0.34 17.12 -2.95
CA PHE A 131 -0.47 16.58 -1.60
C PHE A 131 -1.74 17.15 -0.95
N ALA A 132 -2.54 16.29 -0.32
CA ALA A 132 -3.60 16.73 0.58
C ALA A 132 -3.67 15.81 1.80
N GLY A 133 -3.37 16.32 2.99
CA GLY A 133 -3.43 15.53 4.21
C GLY A 133 -2.98 16.27 5.47
N GLY A 134 -3.50 15.81 6.61
CA GLY A 134 -3.24 16.42 7.92
C GLY A 134 -1.76 16.43 8.32
N CYS A 135 -1.39 17.41 9.15
CA CYS A 135 -0.03 17.64 9.64
C CYS A 135 0.38 16.57 10.68
N HIS A 136 0.90 15.44 10.20
CA HIS A 136 1.34 14.32 11.04
C HIS A 136 2.78 13.89 10.73
N GLY A 137 3.49 13.44 11.75
CA GLY A 137 4.88 12.99 11.64
C GLY A 137 5.87 14.14 11.42
N ARG A 138 7.11 13.80 11.08
CA ARG A 138 8.22 14.77 10.98
C ARG A 138 8.32 15.46 9.61
N ILE A 139 7.88 14.77 8.55
CA ILE A 139 8.08 15.22 7.16
C ILE A 139 6.97 16.19 6.72
N ARG A 140 5.72 15.93 7.11
CA ARG A 140 4.56 16.73 6.66
C ARG A 140 4.65 18.20 7.09
N PRO A 141 5.12 18.58 8.29
CA PRO A 141 5.35 19.98 8.61
C PRO A 141 6.28 20.70 7.63
N ALA A 142 7.39 20.06 7.23
CA ALA A 142 8.32 20.61 6.25
C ALA A 142 7.70 20.70 4.85
N LEU A 143 6.93 19.69 4.43
CA LEU A 143 6.19 19.72 3.18
C LEU A 143 5.17 20.86 3.15
N LEU A 144 4.43 21.07 4.24
CA LEU A 144 3.42 22.12 4.37
C LEU A 144 4.02 23.54 4.39
N GLN A 145 5.33 23.71 4.59
CA GLN A 145 5.99 25.01 4.40
C GLN A 145 6.13 25.39 2.92
N HIS A 146 6.10 24.41 2.01
CA HIS A 146 6.26 24.60 0.57
C HIS A 146 4.95 24.90 -0.17
N ARG A 147 3.86 25.22 0.54
CA ARG A 147 2.53 25.55 -0.04
C ARG A 147 2.53 26.73 -1.02
N LYS A 148 3.60 27.54 -1.03
CA LYS A 148 3.74 28.72 -1.91
C LYS A 148 4.37 28.40 -3.26
N ASP A 149 4.85 27.17 -3.47
CA ASP A 149 5.37 26.75 -4.76
C ASP A 149 4.25 26.76 -5.81
N LYS A 150 4.53 27.26 -7.01
CA LYS A 150 3.53 27.43 -8.07
C LYS A 150 3.21 26.12 -8.80
N ASP A 151 4.17 25.20 -8.82
CA ASP A 151 4.08 23.92 -9.53
C ASP A 151 3.53 22.82 -8.61
N LEU A 152 3.63 23.01 -7.29
CA LEU A 152 3.10 22.10 -6.28
C LEU A 152 1.75 22.56 -5.71
N ARG A 153 0.82 21.62 -5.56
CA ARG A 153 -0.49 21.83 -4.94
C ARG A 153 -0.53 21.09 -3.61
N ILE A 154 -0.21 21.81 -2.53
CA ILE A 154 -0.09 21.24 -1.19
C ILE A 154 -1.21 21.80 -0.30
N TYR A 155 -2.03 20.92 0.25
CA TYR A 155 -3.13 21.25 1.15
C TYR A 155 -3.03 20.42 2.43
N GLU A 156 -3.37 21.04 3.56
CA GLU A 156 -3.55 20.29 4.81
C GLU A 156 -4.94 19.67 4.87
N ASN A 157 -5.95 20.50 4.57
CA ASN A 157 -7.31 20.07 4.31
C ASN A 157 -7.69 20.57 2.91
N LEU A 158 -8.26 19.69 2.10
CA LEU A 158 -8.69 20.04 0.75
C LEU A 158 -9.89 21.00 0.85
N PRO A 159 -9.86 22.17 0.17
CA PRO A 159 -10.99 23.11 0.18
C PRO A 159 -12.28 22.49 -0.38
N GLU A 160 -13.43 22.96 0.11
CA GLU A 160 -14.72 22.60 -0.45
C GLU A 160 -14.80 22.97 -1.94
N GLY A 161 -15.43 22.10 -2.74
CA GLY A 161 -15.54 22.27 -4.20
C GLY A 161 -14.34 21.76 -4.99
N ILE A 162 -13.24 21.35 -4.34
CA ILE A 162 -12.11 20.72 -5.01
C ILE A 162 -12.18 19.19 -4.87
N SER A 163 -12.17 18.48 -6.00
CA SER A 163 -12.11 17.02 -6.01
C SER A 163 -10.68 16.52 -5.82
N TYR A 164 -10.48 15.67 -4.81
CA TYR A 164 -9.20 14.99 -4.55
C TYR A 164 -8.78 14.13 -5.75
N GLU A 165 -9.74 13.40 -6.33
CA GLU A 165 -9.50 12.53 -7.47
C GLU A 165 -9.09 13.33 -8.71
N GLU A 166 -9.76 14.45 -8.99
CA GLU A 166 -9.35 15.32 -10.11
C GLU A 166 -7.96 15.89 -9.93
N MET A 167 -7.60 16.27 -8.70
CA MET A 167 -6.26 16.78 -8.40
C MET A 167 -5.19 15.71 -8.65
N LEU A 168 -5.44 14.46 -8.23
CA LEU A 168 -4.56 13.34 -8.55
C LEU A 168 -4.44 13.13 -10.07
N LYS A 169 -5.56 13.14 -10.80
CA LYS A 169 -5.59 12.92 -12.26
C LYS A 169 -4.86 14.02 -13.05
N LYS A 170 -4.87 15.26 -12.57
CA LYS A 170 -4.19 16.42 -13.17
C LYS A 170 -2.71 16.54 -12.78
N SER A 171 -2.26 15.78 -11.79
CA SER A 171 -0.90 15.86 -11.25
C SER A 171 0.04 14.82 -11.84
N LYS A 172 1.27 15.22 -12.14
CA LYS A 172 2.33 14.31 -12.61
C LYS A 172 2.78 13.37 -11.48
N PHE A 173 2.89 13.90 -10.26
CA PHE A 173 3.30 13.18 -9.08
C PHE A 173 2.28 13.32 -7.94
N CYS A 174 2.02 12.22 -7.22
CA CYS A 174 1.40 12.25 -5.90
C CYS A 174 2.53 12.29 -4.87
N ILE A 175 2.39 13.17 -3.87
CA ILE A 175 3.34 13.34 -2.78
C ILE A 175 2.76 12.73 -1.50
#